data_AF-A0AAU6SE52-F1
#
_entry.id   AF-A0AAU6SE52-F1
#
_cell.length_a   1.000
_cell.length_b   1.000
_cell.length_c   1.000
_cell.angle_alpha   90.00
_cell.angle_beta   90.00
_cell.angle_gamma   90.00
#
_symmetry.space_group_name_H-M   'P 1'
#
loop_
_entity.id
_entity.type
_entity.pdbx_description
1 polymer ?
#
loop_
_entity_poly.entity_id
_entity_poly.type
_entity_poly.pdbx_seq_one_letter_code
_entity_poly.pdbx_strand_id
1 'polypeptide(L)'
;MAASHGGRYSAHVALAAGVRAVILHDAGIGVDGAGIAGLDVLQAHRVPAAAVDSRSALIGDVDDMRRRGRIGEVNDSALTLGCVAGMTVREAVDVLSYADLVEPVPSPVGETRTAIIESGSVPVWALDSASLVRPTDSVSVVVTGSHAQLLGGDPGTALKVNPVGALFNDAGVPADGPAGRIGVLGLRGIPAATVDAMTARIGDGRSTYFDGVISRVNEPALALGARSGMRARDVVKLIIERATGD
;
A
#
# COMPACT_ATOMS: atom_id res chain seq x y z
N MET A 1 -12.74 4.29 10.05
CA MET A 1 -11.27 4.18 9.86
C MET A 1 -11.00 3.03 8.90
N ALA A 2 -9.91 3.10 8.13
CA ALA A 2 -9.43 1.96 7.34
C ALA A 2 -7.90 1.88 7.41
N ALA A 3 -7.35 0.69 7.52
CA ALA A 3 -5.91 0.47 7.57
C ALA A 3 -5.30 0.32 6.16
N SER A 4 -5.67 1.24 5.27
CA SER A 4 -5.11 1.39 3.94
C SER A 4 -4.47 2.77 3.80
N HIS A 5 -3.68 2.97 2.76
CA HIS A 5 -3.04 4.26 2.50
C HIS A 5 -4.09 5.32 2.15
N GLY A 6 -3.80 6.57 2.50
CA GLY A 6 -4.61 7.77 2.25
C GLY A 6 -4.61 8.27 0.80
N GLY A 7 -4.33 7.39 -0.17
CA GLY A 7 -4.25 7.77 -1.58
C GLY A 7 -5.61 8.06 -2.22
N ARG A 8 -5.58 8.54 -3.48
CA ARG A 8 -6.78 8.94 -4.24
C ARG A 8 -7.86 7.87 -4.31
N TYR A 9 -7.49 6.61 -4.55
CA TYR A 9 -8.45 5.51 -4.63
C TYR A 9 -9.22 5.32 -3.30
N SER A 10 -8.52 5.29 -2.16
CA SER A 10 -9.15 5.18 -0.84
C SER A 10 -10.12 6.32 -0.54
N ALA A 11 -9.79 7.54 -0.98
CA ALA A 11 -10.70 8.69 -0.88
C ALA A 11 -11.99 8.47 -1.69
N HIS A 12 -11.87 7.99 -2.92
CA HIS A 12 -13.04 7.68 -3.74
C HIS A 12 -13.92 6.57 -3.17
N VAL A 13 -13.32 5.54 -2.56
CA VAL A 13 -14.07 4.51 -1.83
C VAL A 13 -14.81 5.12 -0.63
N ALA A 14 -14.17 6.00 0.13
CA ALA A 14 -14.79 6.69 1.27
C ALA A 14 -15.97 7.59 0.82
N LEU A 15 -15.81 8.32 -0.28
CA LEU A 15 -16.86 9.15 -0.88
C LEU A 15 -18.05 8.32 -1.37
N ALA A 16 -17.78 7.22 -2.07
CA ALA A 16 -18.83 6.31 -2.56
C ALA A 16 -19.58 5.61 -1.41
N ALA A 17 -18.94 5.46 -0.24
CA ALA A 17 -19.58 4.93 0.96
C ALA A 17 -20.37 5.98 1.77
N GLY A 18 -20.28 7.28 1.43
CA GLY A 18 -20.96 8.36 2.16
C GLY A 18 -20.50 8.50 3.61
N VAL A 19 -19.21 8.28 3.89
CA VAL A 19 -18.70 8.39 5.27
C VAL A 19 -18.67 9.85 5.72
N ARG A 20 -19.10 10.11 6.95
CA ARG A 20 -19.00 11.46 7.57
C ARG A 20 -17.56 11.93 7.79
N ALA A 21 -16.64 11.01 7.97
CA ALA A 21 -15.22 11.27 8.14
C ALA A 21 -14.41 9.98 7.93
N VAL A 22 -13.12 10.11 7.61
CA VAL A 22 -12.23 8.95 7.46
C VAL A 22 -10.85 9.20 8.04
N ILE A 23 -10.31 8.19 8.72
CA ILE A 23 -8.90 8.13 9.11
C ILE A 23 -8.26 6.99 8.32
N LEU A 24 -7.19 7.31 7.60
CA LEU A 24 -6.39 6.42 6.76
C LEU A 24 -4.95 6.39 7.29
N HIS A 25 -4.05 5.73 6.59
CA HIS A 25 -2.62 5.66 6.91
C HIS A 25 -1.81 6.49 5.90
N ASP A 26 -0.80 7.25 6.33
CA ASP A 26 -0.03 8.11 5.41
C ASP A 26 0.90 7.30 4.48
N ALA A 27 1.20 6.06 4.88
CA ALA A 27 2.07 5.11 4.18
C ALA A 27 3.46 5.67 3.87
N GLY A 28 4.01 6.45 4.81
CA GLY A 28 5.29 7.12 4.63
C GLY A 28 5.21 8.32 3.68
N ILE A 29 4.00 8.81 3.38
CA ILE A 29 3.66 9.89 2.45
C ILE A 29 3.92 9.51 0.99
N GLY A 30 5.08 8.94 0.72
CA GLY A 30 5.53 8.44 -0.58
C GLY A 30 5.81 9.56 -1.58
N VAL A 31 6.27 9.15 -2.76
CA VAL A 31 6.56 10.06 -3.89
C VAL A 31 5.32 10.91 -4.23
N ASP A 32 5.53 12.22 -4.41
CA ASP A 32 4.48 13.22 -4.70
C ASP A 32 3.31 13.25 -3.69
N GLY A 33 3.50 12.76 -2.47
CA GLY A 33 2.43 12.67 -1.48
C GLY A 33 1.37 11.62 -1.82
N ALA A 34 1.69 10.61 -2.62
CA ALA A 34 0.75 9.59 -3.08
C ALA A 34 -0.02 8.89 -1.94
N GLY A 35 0.63 8.70 -0.79
CA GLY A 35 0.06 8.08 0.41
C GLY A 35 -0.97 8.93 1.14
N ILE A 36 -1.07 10.23 0.85
CA ILE A 36 -2.06 11.15 1.45
C ILE A 36 -2.85 11.96 0.40
N ALA A 37 -2.63 11.74 -0.90
CA ALA A 37 -3.26 12.49 -1.97
C ALA A 37 -4.81 12.46 -1.95
N GLY A 38 -5.40 11.52 -1.21
CA GLY A 38 -6.84 11.44 -0.96
C GLY A 38 -7.37 12.51 0.00
N LEU A 39 -6.53 13.13 0.84
CA LEU A 39 -6.94 14.21 1.75
C LEU A 39 -7.50 15.41 0.97
N ASP A 40 -6.84 15.80 -0.12
CA ASP A 40 -7.29 16.87 -1.03
C ASP A 40 -8.58 16.49 -1.76
N VAL A 41 -8.70 15.23 -2.19
CA VAL A 41 -9.93 14.72 -2.83
C VAL A 41 -11.10 14.82 -1.87
N LEU A 42 -10.93 14.39 -0.62
CA LEU A 42 -11.97 14.45 0.41
C LEU A 42 -12.29 15.90 0.79
N GLN A 43 -11.28 16.77 0.81
CA GLN A 43 -11.45 18.20 1.07
C GLN A 43 -12.34 18.89 0.03
N ALA A 44 -12.19 18.55 -1.26
CA ALA A 44 -13.04 19.08 -2.32
C ALA A 44 -14.54 18.77 -2.11
N HIS A 45 -14.84 17.70 -1.37
CA HIS A 45 -16.19 17.30 -0.98
C HIS A 45 -16.55 17.67 0.48
N ARG A 46 -15.69 18.44 1.15
CA ARG A 46 -15.83 18.83 2.57
C ARG A 46 -15.98 17.64 3.52
N VAL A 47 -15.36 16.51 3.19
CA VAL A 47 -15.33 15.33 4.06
C VAL A 47 -14.09 15.42 4.96
N PRO A 48 -14.24 15.54 6.28
CA PRO A 48 -13.13 15.50 7.22
C PRO A 48 -12.30 14.23 7.07
N ALA A 49 -11.00 14.41 6.85
CA ALA A 49 -10.07 13.32 6.64
C ALA A 49 -8.75 13.55 7.38
N ALA A 50 -8.18 12.47 7.89
CA ALA A 50 -6.87 12.46 8.53
C ALA A 50 -6.07 11.22 8.12
N ALA A 51 -4.75 11.30 8.20
CA ALA A 51 -3.85 10.19 8.00
C ALA A 51 -2.98 9.94 9.24
N VAL A 52 -2.86 8.67 9.63
CA VAL A 52 -1.99 8.21 10.70
C VAL A 52 -0.54 8.22 10.22
N ASP A 53 0.37 8.74 11.04
CA ASP A 53 1.82 8.72 10.80
C ASP A 53 2.32 7.27 10.77
N SER A 54 2.97 6.85 9.67
CA SER A 54 3.49 5.49 9.48
C SER A 54 4.51 5.06 10.54
N ARG A 55 5.13 6.02 11.24
CA ARG A 55 6.06 5.72 12.34
C ARG A 55 5.32 5.32 13.62
N SER A 56 4.03 5.64 13.74
CA SER A 56 3.24 5.47 14.95
C SER A 56 2.43 4.18 14.99
N ALA A 57 2.02 3.64 13.83
CA ALA A 57 1.20 2.44 13.70
C ALA A 57 1.51 1.67 12.41
N LEU A 58 1.06 0.41 12.32
CA LEU A 58 1.17 -0.40 11.11
C LEU A 58 -0.04 -0.19 10.20
N ILE A 59 0.25 0.03 8.92
CA ILE A 59 -0.75 -0.15 7.86
C ILE A 59 -1.21 -1.61 7.80
N GLY A 60 -2.45 -1.85 7.37
CA GLY A 60 -3.07 -3.18 7.38
C GLY A 60 -3.70 -3.61 8.70
N ASP A 61 -3.45 -2.90 9.81
CA ASP A 61 -3.96 -3.24 11.14
C ASP A 61 -4.71 -2.06 11.79
N VAL A 62 -6.04 -2.09 11.73
CA VAL A 62 -6.90 -1.04 12.31
C VAL A 62 -6.79 -1.01 13.84
N ASP A 63 -6.61 -2.16 14.48
CA ASP A 63 -6.52 -2.25 15.94
C ASP A 63 -5.20 -1.64 16.44
N ASP A 64 -4.11 -1.87 15.73
CA ASP A 64 -2.82 -1.22 15.99
C ASP A 64 -2.91 0.30 15.77
N MET A 65 -3.50 0.76 14.67
CA MET A 65 -3.77 2.19 14.43
C MET A 65 -4.59 2.80 15.56
N ARG A 66 -5.65 2.12 16.02
CA ARG A 66 -6.50 2.63 17.11
C ARG A 66 -5.80 2.62 18.46
N ARG A 67 -4.93 1.64 18.72
CA ARG A 67 -4.24 1.47 20.01
C ARG A 67 -3.09 2.44 20.19
N ARG A 68 -2.28 2.68 19.17
CA ARG A 68 -1.04 3.48 19.29
C ARG A 68 -0.82 4.53 18.21
N GLY A 69 -1.67 4.57 17.18
CA GLY A 69 -1.52 5.51 16.08
C GLY A 69 -1.67 6.96 16.51
N ARG A 70 -0.92 7.83 15.85
CA ARG A 70 -1.00 9.28 15.94
C ARG A 70 -1.30 9.88 14.58
N ILE A 71 -2.10 10.93 14.56
CA ILE A 71 -2.39 11.67 13.34
C ILE A 71 -1.14 12.43 12.91
N GLY A 72 -0.72 12.24 11.66
CA GLY A 72 0.36 12.99 11.02
C GLY A 72 -0.18 14.14 10.17
N GLU A 73 -1.21 13.85 9.38
CA GLU A 73 -1.75 14.78 8.38
C GLU A 73 -3.28 14.89 8.49
N VAL A 74 -3.81 16.08 8.21
CA VAL A 74 -5.25 16.39 8.26
C VAL A 74 -5.63 17.30 7.10
N ASN A 75 -6.87 17.21 6.61
CA ASN A 75 -7.41 18.24 5.72
C ASN A 75 -8.13 19.35 6.49
N ASP A 76 -8.44 20.48 5.83
CA ASP A 76 -9.06 21.65 6.47
C ASP A 76 -10.41 21.33 7.11
N SER A 77 -11.18 20.41 6.52
CA SER A 77 -12.47 19.97 7.06
C SER A 77 -12.29 19.24 8.40
N ALA A 78 -11.26 18.41 8.54
CA ALA A 78 -10.90 17.79 9.82
C ALA A 78 -10.34 18.81 10.81
N LEU A 79 -9.50 19.75 10.35
CA LEU A 79 -8.95 20.82 11.18
C LEU A 79 -10.04 21.70 11.79
N THR A 80 -11.09 22.00 11.02
CA THR A 80 -12.25 22.80 11.48
C THR A 80 -12.99 22.13 12.65
N LEU A 81 -12.99 20.79 12.70
CA LEU A 81 -13.57 20.01 13.81
C LEU A 81 -12.60 19.85 15.00
N GLY A 82 -11.39 20.41 14.90
CA GLY A 82 -10.35 20.33 15.93
C GLY A 82 -9.44 19.11 15.81
N CYS A 83 -9.52 18.32 14.74
CA CYS A 83 -8.56 17.25 14.49
C CYS A 83 -7.23 17.85 14.02
N VAL A 84 -6.15 17.62 14.78
CA VAL A 84 -4.81 18.17 14.48
C VAL A 84 -3.75 17.08 14.52
N ALA A 85 -2.64 17.31 13.82
CA ALA A 85 -1.46 16.48 13.90
C ALA A 85 -0.97 16.32 15.35
N GLY A 86 -0.49 15.13 15.69
CA GLY A 86 -0.03 14.76 17.03
C GLY A 86 -1.12 14.14 17.91
N MET A 87 -2.41 14.34 17.62
CA MET A 87 -3.49 13.65 18.32
C MET A 87 -3.34 12.13 18.20
N THR A 88 -3.72 11.41 19.26
CA THR A 88 -3.95 9.97 19.15
C THR A 88 -5.13 9.72 18.20
N VAL A 89 -5.12 8.56 17.55
CA VAL A 89 -6.25 8.14 16.71
C VAL A 89 -7.57 8.12 17.49
N ARG A 90 -7.55 7.83 18.79
CA ARG A 90 -8.74 7.84 19.64
C ARG A 90 -9.33 9.25 19.76
N GLU A 91 -8.50 10.24 20.12
CA GLU A 91 -8.92 11.64 20.20
C GLU A 91 -9.44 12.13 18.85
N ALA A 92 -8.75 11.77 17.76
CA ALA A 92 -9.17 12.10 16.40
C ALA A 92 -10.54 11.50 16.05
N VAL A 93 -10.81 10.25 16.43
CA VAL A 93 -12.14 9.63 16.24
C VAL A 93 -13.21 10.40 17.01
N ASP A 94 -12.93 10.79 18.24
CA ASP A 94 -13.90 11.51 19.08
C ASP A 94 -14.28 12.87 18.45
N VAL A 95 -13.30 13.66 18.00
CA VAL A 95 -13.58 14.96 17.37
C VAL A 95 -14.22 14.81 15.98
N LEU A 96 -13.80 13.84 15.18
CA LEU A 96 -14.38 13.59 13.86
C LEU A 96 -15.79 12.98 13.95
N SER A 97 -16.17 12.45 15.11
CA SER A 97 -17.53 11.98 15.40
C SER A 97 -18.56 13.11 15.54
N TYR A 98 -18.17 14.37 15.34
CA TYR A 98 -19.09 15.51 15.23
C TYR A 98 -19.34 15.95 13.78
N ALA A 99 -18.70 15.34 12.78
CA ALA A 99 -18.87 15.68 11.36
C ALA A 99 -20.28 15.39 10.82
N ASP A 100 -20.83 16.21 9.95
CA ASP A 100 -22.12 15.88 9.31
C ASP A 100 -22.00 14.68 8.37
N LEU A 101 -23.13 13.96 8.18
CA LEU A 101 -23.21 12.95 7.13
C LEU A 101 -23.19 13.63 5.76
N VAL A 102 -22.48 13.02 4.82
CA VAL A 102 -22.44 13.44 3.42
C VAL A 102 -23.15 12.41 2.55
N GLU A 103 -23.85 12.90 1.53
CA GLU A 103 -24.44 12.03 0.53
C GLU A 103 -23.34 11.25 -0.21
N PRO A 104 -23.53 9.94 -0.46
CA PRO A 104 -22.61 9.16 -1.25
C PRO A 104 -22.36 9.79 -2.62
N VAL A 105 -21.09 9.93 -3.00
CA VAL A 105 -20.70 10.43 -4.33
C VAL A 105 -20.22 9.24 -5.17
N PRO A 106 -20.93 8.86 -6.24
CA PRO A 106 -20.46 7.82 -7.13
C PRO A 106 -19.09 8.20 -7.71
N SER A 107 -18.10 7.31 -7.57
CA SER A 107 -16.79 7.52 -8.16
C SER A 107 -16.51 6.47 -9.22
N PRO A 108 -16.18 6.88 -10.47
CA PRO A 108 -15.78 5.95 -11.53
C PRO A 108 -14.31 5.51 -11.41
N VAL A 109 -13.57 5.97 -10.39
CA VAL A 109 -12.13 5.69 -10.26
C VAL A 109 -11.92 4.24 -9.82
N GLY A 110 -11.35 3.45 -10.73
CA GLY A 110 -10.94 2.06 -10.48
C GLY A 110 -9.43 1.93 -10.32
N GLU A 111 -9.01 0.82 -9.72
CA GLU A 111 -7.62 0.36 -9.70
C GLU A 111 -7.26 -0.27 -11.05
N THR A 112 -6.02 -0.10 -11.50
CA THR A 112 -5.56 -0.59 -12.81
C THR A 112 -4.64 -1.81 -12.72
N ARG A 113 -4.72 -2.64 -13.77
CA ARG A 113 -3.83 -3.78 -14.03
C ARG A 113 -3.23 -3.59 -15.41
N THR A 114 -1.91 -3.45 -15.47
CA THR A 114 -1.17 -3.17 -16.70
C THR A 114 -0.14 -4.27 -16.96
N ALA A 115 -0.10 -4.78 -18.20
CA ALA A 115 1.00 -5.65 -18.63
C ALA A 115 2.26 -4.80 -18.82
N ILE A 116 3.36 -5.20 -18.19
CA ILE A 116 4.70 -4.64 -18.43
C ILE A 116 5.43 -5.51 -19.45
N ILE A 117 5.35 -6.84 -19.26
CA ILE A 117 5.82 -7.85 -20.20
C ILE A 117 4.67 -8.82 -20.41
N GLU A 118 4.07 -8.76 -21.60
CA GLU A 118 2.91 -9.60 -21.96
C GLU A 118 3.34 -10.89 -22.66
N SER A 119 4.45 -10.84 -23.42
CA SER A 119 4.96 -11.95 -24.22
C SER A 119 6.26 -12.48 -23.63
N GLY A 120 6.32 -13.79 -23.37
CA GLY A 120 7.47 -14.46 -22.76
C GLY A 120 7.05 -15.66 -21.93
N SER A 121 8.03 -16.43 -21.45
CA SER A 121 7.81 -17.56 -20.54
C SER A 121 7.32 -17.14 -19.15
N VAL A 122 7.63 -15.90 -18.73
CA VAL A 122 7.21 -15.31 -17.45
C VAL A 122 6.65 -13.90 -17.69
N PRO A 123 5.33 -13.73 -17.71
CA PRO A 123 4.70 -12.41 -17.81
C PRO A 123 5.01 -11.53 -16.59
N VAL A 124 4.96 -10.21 -16.76
CA VAL A 124 5.10 -9.24 -15.66
C VAL A 124 3.90 -8.30 -15.65
N TRP A 125 3.21 -8.25 -14.52
CA TRP A 125 2.04 -7.40 -14.31
C TRP A 125 2.31 -6.33 -13.27
N ALA A 126 2.04 -5.08 -13.62
CA ALA A 126 1.93 -3.98 -12.69
C ALA A 126 0.47 -3.83 -12.24
N LEU A 127 0.23 -3.94 -10.93
CA LEU A 127 -1.09 -3.87 -10.32
C LEU A 127 -1.13 -2.73 -9.31
N ASP A 128 -2.13 -1.86 -9.35
CA ASP A 128 -2.26 -0.81 -8.34
C ASP A 128 -2.52 -1.40 -6.95
N SER A 129 -3.14 -2.59 -6.90
CA SER A 129 -3.43 -3.31 -5.66
C SER A 129 -3.27 -4.82 -5.78
N ALA A 130 -2.92 -5.45 -4.65
CA ALA A 130 -2.86 -6.90 -4.53
C ALA A 130 -4.25 -7.56 -4.68
N SER A 131 -5.34 -6.78 -4.55
CA SER A 131 -6.72 -7.24 -4.78
C SER A 131 -6.93 -7.74 -6.22
N LEU A 132 -6.21 -7.15 -7.18
CA LEU A 132 -6.32 -7.36 -8.63
C LEU A 132 -5.58 -8.61 -9.14
N VAL A 133 -4.86 -9.29 -8.25
CA VAL A 133 -4.21 -10.57 -8.56
C VAL A 133 -5.25 -11.62 -8.95
N ARG A 134 -4.99 -12.31 -10.06
CA ARG A 134 -5.87 -13.32 -10.67
C ARG A 134 -5.28 -14.73 -10.52
N PRO A 135 -6.11 -15.79 -10.57
CA PRO A 135 -5.64 -17.18 -10.59
C PRO A 135 -4.54 -17.45 -11.64
N THR A 136 -4.62 -16.80 -12.80
CA THR A 136 -3.67 -16.95 -13.92
C THR A 136 -2.30 -16.33 -13.65
N ASP A 137 -2.12 -15.56 -12.58
CA ASP A 137 -0.87 -14.87 -12.28
C ASP A 137 0.18 -15.79 -11.62
N SER A 138 -0.14 -17.09 -11.41
CA SER A 138 0.78 -18.09 -10.84
C SER A 138 2.07 -18.28 -11.64
N VAL A 139 2.04 -17.99 -12.93
CA VAL A 139 3.19 -18.08 -13.85
C VAL A 139 3.90 -16.75 -14.07
N SER A 140 3.50 -15.69 -13.36
CA SER A 140 3.94 -14.32 -13.61
C SER A 140 4.68 -13.72 -12.42
N VAL A 141 5.44 -12.65 -12.66
CA VAL A 141 5.87 -11.73 -11.60
C VAL A 141 4.78 -10.68 -11.41
N VAL A 142 4.31 -10.51 -10.18
CA VAL A 142 3.33 -9.47 -9.83
C VAL A 142 4.01 -8.32 -9.11
N VAL A 143 3.94 -7.13 -9.67
CA VAL A 143 4.52 -5.91 -9.09
C VAL A 143 3.36 -5.02 -8.66
N THR A 144 3.25 -4.76 -7.36
CA THR A 144 2.07 -4.10 -6.80
C THR A 144 2.38 -2.72 -6.25
N GLY A 145 1.41 -1.80 -6.36
CA GLY A 145 1.37 -0.55 -5.62
C GLY A 145 0.90 -0.73 -4.16
N SER A 146 0.54 -1.95 -3.75
CA SER A 146 0.03 -2.25 -2.41
C SER A 146 1.15 -2.23 -1.37
N HIS A 147 0.79 -1.87 -0.14
CA HIS A 147 1.69 -2.06 1.00
C HIS A 147 2.00 -3.54 1.26
N ALA A 148 3.16 -3.80 1.85
CA ALA A 148 3.65 -5.13 2.16
C ALA A 148 3.11 -5.71 3.49
N GLN A 149 2.35 -4.97 4.29
CA GLN A 149 1.78 -5.52 5.53
C GLN A 149 0.59 -6.46 5.28
N LEU A 150 0.40 -7.41 6.20
CA LEU A 150 -0.75 -8.32 6.23
C LEU A 150 -1.98 -7.58 6.76
N LEU A 151 -3.18 -7.98 6.32
CA LEU A 151 -4.42 -7.43 6.86
C LEU A 151 -4.73 -8.12 8.19
N GLY A 152 -4.77 -7.36 9.29
CA GLY A 152 -4.99 -7.89 10.64
C GLY A 152 -3.99 -8.97 11.06
N GLY A 153 -2.79 -8.99 10.47
CA GLY A 153 -1.78 -10.02 10.71
C GLY A 153 -2.06 -11.39 10.08
N ASP A 154 -3.16 -11.57 9.32
CA ASP A 154 -3.53 -12.86 8.74
C ASP A 154 -2.61 -13.27 7.57
N PRO A 155 -1.84 -14.38 7.68
CA PRO A 155 -0.98 -14.87 6.60
C PRO A 155 -1.74 -15.25 5.32
N GLY A 156 -3.04 -15.58 5.42
CA GLY A 156 -3.90 -15.85 4.27
C GLY A 156 -4.04 -14.64 3.33
N THR A 157 -3.85 -13.43 3.85
CA THR A 157 -3.96 -12.18 3.09
C THR A 157 -2.70 -11.83 2.30
N ALA A 158 -1.63 -12.61 2.43
CA ALA A 158 -0.34 -12.34 1.79
C ALA A 158 -0.48 -12.18 0.27
N LEU A 159 -0.96 -13.21 -0.40
CA LEU A 159 -1.42 -13.25 -1.79
C LEU A 159 -2.33 -14.48 -1.97
N LYS A 160 -3.35 -14.34 -2.84
CA LYS A 160 -4.34 -15.39 -3.16
C LYS A 160 -3.77 -16.53 -4.01
N VAL A 161 -2.64 -16.29 -4.66
CA VAL A 161 -1.95 -17.22 -5.56
C VAL A 161 -0.46 -17.22 -5.24
N ASN A 162 0.27 -18.20 -5.78
CA ASN A 162 1.72 -18.27 -5.70
C ASN A 162 2.30 -17.85 -7.06
N PRO A 163 2.60 -16.55 -7.28
CA PRO A 163 3.30 -16.09 -8.48
C PRO A 163 4.75 -16.58 -8.47
N VAL A 164 5.47 -16.44 -9.58
CA VAL A 164 6.91 -16.75 -9.61
C VAL A 164 7.74 -15.76 -8.79
N GLY A 165 7.19 -14.57 -8.53
CA GLY A 165 7.70 -13.61 -7.56
C GLY A 165 6.77 -12.41 -7.38
N ALA A 166 6.98 -11.63 -6.32
CA ALA A 166 6.11 -10.50 -6.00
C ALA A 166 6.84 -9.28 -5.40
N LEU A 167 6.46 -8.09 -5.84
CA LEU A 167 6.95 -6.83 -5.29
C LEU A 167 5.80 -6.00 -4.67
N PHE A 168 6.10 -5.33 -3.56
CA PHE A 168 5.18 -4.45 -2.82
C PHE A 168 5.85 -3.12 -2.48
N ASN A 169 5.08 -2.17 -1.98
CA ASN A 169 5.58 -0.95 -1.35
C ASN A 169 5.75 -1.18 0.18
N ASP A 170 6.81 -0.68 0.80
CA ASP A 170 6.99 -0.83 2.25
C ASP A 170 6.09 0.07 3.10
N ALA A 171 5.46 1.08 2.48
CA ALA A 171 4.54 2.02 3.12
C ALA A 171 5.14 2.73 4.35
N GLY A 172 6.46 2.97 4.32
CA GLY A 172 7.18 3.63 5.42
C GLY A 172 7.44 2.73 6.63
N VAL A 173 7.23 1.42 6.51
CA VAL A 173 7.59 0.46 7.57
C VAL A 173 9.11 0.27 7.57
N PRO A 174 9.80 0.50 8.70
CA PRO A 174 11.26 0.45 8.77
C PRO A 174 11.81 -0.95 8.47
N ALA A 175 13.10 -1.03 8.13
CA ALA A 175 13.76 -2.27 7.69
C ALA A 175 13.74 -3.40 8.74
N ASP A 176 13.76 -3.05 10.03
CA ASP A 176 13.64 -3.95 11.18
C ASP A 176 12.18 -4.20 11.62
N GLY A 177 11.22 -3.55 10.95
CA GLY A 177 9.79 -3.77 11.16
C GLY A 177 9.29 -5.13 10.63
N PRO A 178 8.00 -5.42 10.81
CA PRO A 178 7.41 -6.69 10.39
C PRO A 178 7.53 -6.93 8.89
N ALA A 179 7.94 -8.14 8.52
CA ALA A 179 8.13 -8.55 7.12
C ALA A 179 6.80 -8.70 6.34
N GLY A 180 5.66 -8.81 7.02
CA GLY A 180 4.34 -8.89 6.40
C GLY A 180 4.23 -9.95 5.29
N ARG A 181 3.66 -9.54 4.14
CA ARG A 181 3.46 -10.34 2.93
C ARG A 181 4.75 -10.99 2.44
N ILE A 182 5.87 -10.27 2.42
CA ILE A 182 7.13 -10.82 1.88
C ILE A 182 7.70 -11.94 2.78
N GLY A 183 7.45 -11.89 4.09
CA GLY A 183 7.79 -12.95 5.03
C GLY A 183 6.98 -14.22 4.78
N VAL A 184 5.65 -14.07 4.62
CA VAL A 184 4.76 -15.20 4.30
C VAL A 184 5.09 -15.82 2.95
N LEU A 185 5.39 -15.00 1.94
CA LEU A 185 5.84 -15.50 0.63
C LEU A 185 7.19 -16.22 0.73
N GLY A 186 8.07 -15.77 1.63
CA GLY A 186 9.33 -16.46 1.92
C GLY A 186 9.10 -17.89 2.41
N LEU A 187 8.16 -18.09 3.35
CA LEU A 187 7.76 -19.42 3.82
C LEU A 187 7.14 -20.30 2.72
N ARG A 188 6.59 -19.69 1.66
CA ARG A 188 6.08 -20.38 0.47
C ARG A 188 7.15 -20.64 -0.59
N GLY A 189 8.40 -20.24 -0.35
CA GLY A 189 9.51 -20.37 -1.29
C GLY A 189 9.45 -19.37 -2.46
N ILE A 190 8.66 -18.30 -2.34
CA ILE A 190 8.44 -17.32 -3.42
C ILE A 190 9.36 -16.11 -3.19
N PRO A 191 10.21 -15.74 -4.17
CA PRO A 191 11.02 -14.54 -4.07
C PRO A 191 10.13 -13.30 -4.05
N ALA A 192 10.28 -12.49 -3.00
CA ALA A 192 9.51 -11.28 -2.82
C ALA A 192 10.34 -10.15 -2.21
N ALA A 193 9.96 -8.92 -2.54
CA ALA A 193 10.66 -7.72 -2.09
C ALA A 193 9.70 -6.55 -1.86
N THR A 194 10.16 -5.56 -1.11
CA THR A 194 9.50 -4.25 -0.99
C THR A 194 10.37 -3.19 -1.64
N VAL A 195 9.73 -2.18 -2.26
CA VAL A 195 10.37 -0.91 -2.61
C VAL A 195 10.19 0.09 -1.49
N ASP A 196 11.14 1.03 -1.39
CA ASP A 196 11.06 2.19 -0.51
C ASP A 196 9.92 3.11 -0.96
N ALA A 197 9.00 3.42 -0.05
CA ALA A 197 7.90 4.36 -0.28
C ALA A 197 8.36 5.71 -0.85
N MET A 198 9.57 6.17 -0.52
CA MET A 198 10.15 7.41 -1.02
C MET A 198 10.67 7.32 -2.47
N THR A 199 10.62 6.14 -3.09
CA THR A 199 11.06 5.93 -4.48
C THR A 199 9.96 5.51 -5.45
N ALA A 200 8.79 5.10 -4.95
CA ALA A 200 7.65 4.72 -5.77
C ALA A 200 6.33 5.18 -5.15
N ARG A 201 5.38 5.58 -5.99
CA ARG A 201 4.03 5.98 -5.55
C ARG A 201 3.26 4.76 -5.06
N ILE A 202 2.80 4.80 -3.81
CA ILE A 202 1.89 3.77 -3.29
C ILE A 202 0.54 3.86 -4.01
N GLY A 203 -0.05 2.70 -4.34
CA GLY A 203 -1.24 2.59 -5.18
C GLY A 203 -0.96 2.67 -6.69
N ASP A 204 0.30 2.69 -7.14
CA ASP A 204 0.69 2.65 -8.55
C ASP A 204 1.70 1.52 -8.80
N GLY A 205 1.24 0.41 -9.39
CA GLY A 205 2.10 -0.74 -9.67
C GLY A 205 3.19 -0.46 -10.71
N ARG A 206 2.98 0.51 -11.61
CA ARG A 206 3.96 0.89 -12.64
C ARG A 206 5.08 1.69 -11.99
N SER A 207 4.77 2.60 -11.08
CA SER A 207 5.79 3.34 -10.32
C SER A 207 6.64 2.39 -9.48
N THR A 208 6.04 1.38 -8.83
CA THR A 208 6.81 0.31 -8.15
C THR A 208 7.81 -0.36 -9.10
N TYR A 209 7.43 -0.65 -10.35
CA TYR A 209 8.30 -1.32 -11.32
C TYR A 209 9.41 -0.40 -11.88
N PHE A 210 9.03 0.79 -12.38
CA PHE A 210 9.93 1.65 -13.14
C PHE A 210 10.84 2.50 -12.26
N ASP A 211 10.32 3.00 -11.14
CA ASP A 211 11.00 4.00 -10.30
C ASP A 211 11.60 3.36 -9.03
N GLY A 212 10.89 2.35 -8.50
CA GLY A 212 11.13 1.75 -7.21
C GLY A 212 12.57 1.26 -6.99
N VAL A 213 13.08 1.56 -5.79
CA VAL A 213 14.33 1.03 -5.25
C VAL A 213 13.98 0.08 -4.12
N ILE A 214 14.56 -1.12 -4.13
CA ILE A 214 14.28 -2.17 -3.16
C ILE A 214 14.72 -1.72 -1.77
N SER A 215 13.80 -1.72 -0.80
CA SER A 215 14.11 -1.48 0.61
C SER A 215 14.43 -2.78 1.34
N ARG A 216 13.72 -3.88 1.03
CA ARG A 216 13.89 -5.18 1.71
C ARG A 216 13.58 -6.34 0.77
N VAL A 217 14.24 -7.46 1.00
CA VAL A 217 14.03 -8.73 0.28
C VAL A 217 13.78 -9.85 1.28
N ASN A 218 13.03 -10.87 0.88
CA ASN A 218 12.95 -12.12 1.64
C ASN A 218 14.09 -13.08 1.27
N GLU A 219 14.21 -14.19 2.00
CA GLU A 219 15.30 -15.16 1.81
C GLU A 219 15.32 -15.78 0.39
N PRO A 220 14.19 -16.22 -0.21
CA PRO A 220 14.22 -16.70 -1.59
C PRO A 220 14.72 -15.64 -2.58
N ALA A 221 14.30 -14.37 -2.46
CA ALA A 221 14.81 -13.31 -3.32
C ALA A 221 16.30 -13.02 -3.08
N LEU A 222 16.75 -13.07 -1.81
CA LEU A 222 18.16 -12.94 -1.45
C LEU A 222 19.03 -14.02 -2.12
N ALA A 223 18.53 -15.26 -2.17
CA ALA A 223 19.22 -16.39 -2.82
C ALA A 223 19.38 -16.19 -4.34
N LEU A 224 18.55 -15.37 -4.98
CA LEU A 224 18.69 -14.99 -6.40
C LEU A 224 19.68 -13.85 -6.63
N GLY A 225 20.27 -13.30 -5.57
CA GLY A 225 21.14 -12.12 -5.65
C GLY A 225 20.42 -10.79 -5.47
N ALA A 226 19.11 -10.77 -5.22
CA ALA A 226 18.39 -9.52 -4.93
C ALA A 226 18.89 -8.90 -3.61
N ARG A 227 19.06 -7.58 -3.56
CA ARG A 227 19.54 -6.83 -2.40
C ARG A 227 18.79 -5.50 -2.25
N SER A 228 18.78 -4.96 -1.03
CA SER A 228 18.38 -3.58 -0.79
C SER A 228 19.24 -2.61 -1.61
N GLY A 229 18.64 -1.54 -2.12
CA GLY A 229 19.29 -0.56 -3.01
C GLY A 229 19.25 -0.90 -4.50
N MET A 230 18.86 -2.12 -4.90
CA MET A 230 18.67 -2.46 -6.32
C MET A 230 17.42 -1.80 -6.90
N ARG A 231 17.35 -1.62 -8.23
CA ARG A 231 16.11 -1.21 -8.89
C ARG A 231 15.12 -2.37 -8.90
N ALA A 232 13.83 -2.06 -8.76
CA ALA A 232 12.75 -3.05 -8.81
C ALA A 232 12.80 -3.89 -10.10
N ARG A 233 12.97 -3.26 -11.26
CA ARG A 233 13.12 -3.93 -12.56
C ARG A 233 14.29 -4.92 -12.62
N ASP A 234 15.39 -4.65 -11.91
CA ASP A 234 16.57 -5.51 -11.91
C ASP A 234 16.30 -6.76 -11.06
N VAL A 235 15.58 -6.61 -9.93
CA VAL A 235 15.12 -7.77 -9.14
C VAL A 235 14.07 -8.58 -9.88
N VAL A 236 13.15 -7.94 -10.62
CA VAL A 236 12.21 -8.65 -11.49
C VAL A 236 12.95 -9.48 -12.54
N LYS A 237 14.02 -8.95 -13.13
CA LYS A 237 14.87 -9.68 -14.07
C LYS A 237 15.50 -10.93 -13.43
N LEU A 238 16.07 -10.83 -12.22
CA LEU A 238 16.62 -11.98 -11.50
C LEU A 238 15.56 -13.08 -11.23
N ILE A 239 14.33 -12.67 -10.93
CA ILE A 239 13.21 -13.60 -10.71
C ILE A 239 12.86 -14.32 -12.02
N ILE A 240 12.83 -13.60 -13.15
CA ILE A 240 12.55 -14.18 -14.47
C ILE A 240 13.64 -15.19 -14.85
N GLU A 241 14.92 -14.82 -14.78
CA GLU A 241 16.07 -15.70 -15.10
C GLU A 241 15.99 -17.01 -14.31
N ARG A 242 15.73 -16.92 -13.00
CA ARG A 242 15.54 -18.11 -12.16
C ARG A 242 14.41 -19.02 -12.61
N ALA A 243 13.29 -18.43 -13.04
CA ALA A 243 12.08 -19.15 -13.43
C ALA A 243 12.21 -19.77 -14.84
N THR A 244 13.03 -19.19 -15.71
CA THR A 244 13.33 -19.73 -17.05
C THR A 244 14.50 -20.72 -17.07
N GLY A 245 15.34 -20.69 -16.03
CA GLY A 245 16.52 -21.55 -15.93
C GLY A 245 17.73 -21.02 -16.70
N ASP A 246 17.74 -19.72 -16.98
CA ASP A 246 18.87 -18.97 -17.57
C ASP A 246 19.77 -18.40 -16.47
#